data_AF-A0A6P7G6U6-F1
#
_entry.id   AF-A0A6P7G6U6-F1
#
_cell.length_a   1.000
_cell.length_b   1.000
_cell.length_c   1.000
_cell.angle_alpha   90.00
_cell.angle_beta   90.00
_cell.angle_gamma   90.00
#
_symmetry.space_group_name_H-M   'P 1'
#
loop_
_entity.id
_entity.type
_entity.pdbx_description
1 polymer ?
#
loop_
_entity_poly.entity_id
_entity_poly.type
_entity_poly.pdbx_seq_one_letter_code
_entity_poly.pdbx_strand_id
1 'polypeptide(L)'
;MKTSKVKNFVPSKPFSSVYLKCATCLTIASEIDKTLRNVRPMSSFDKRPPEIVHSEIVTKLNSLCTEGFNRFDLRRYNDYIVISNKLACSDHVRSEMDNTWTNKLREICNLYISYMNVENIIANLPTSFMDISTTLCSTGGVFRDCINIDDNNYKKVLTEINNCENCSCRGNLVRW
;
A
#
# COMPACT_ATOMS: atom_id res chain seq x y z
N MET A 1 33.89 -2.53 27.42
CA MET A 1 33.31 -1.44 26.59
C MET A 1 33.04 -2.04 25.21
N LYS A 2 31.86 -2.03 24.58
CA LYS A 2 30.60 -1.29 24.74
C LYS A 2 29.45 -2.27 24.47
N THR A 3 28.43 -2.26 25.32
CA THR A 3 27.14 -2.94 25.10
C THR A 3 26.36 -2.16 24.03
N SER A 4 26.12 -2.78 22.88
CA SER A 4 25.22 -2.22 21.85
C SER A 4 23.79 -2.25 22.37
N LYS A 5 23.32 -1.10 22.85
CA LYS A 5 21.91 -0.84 23.11
C LYS A 5 21.15 -0.96 21.78
N VAL A 6 20.40 -2.03 21.60
CA VAL A 6 19.31 -2.11 20.63
C VAL A 6 18.37 -0.96 20.94
N LYS A 7 18.47 0.13 20.17
CA LYS A 7 17.52 1.23 20.25
C LYS A 7 16.19 0.67 19.76
N ASN A 8 15.26 0.46 20.69
CA ASN A 8 13.85 0.33 20.38
C ASN A 8 13.44 1.56 19.58
N PHE A 9 13.43 1.44 18.26
CA PHE A 9 12.78 2.40 17.36
C PHE A 9 11.28 2.21 17.55
N VAL A 10 10.73 2.78 18.61
CA VAL A 10 9.30 3.06 18.69
C VAL A 10 9.11 4.33 17.87
N PRO A 11 8.46 4.28 16.70
CA PRO A 11 8.25 5.47 15.89
C PRO A 11 7.45 6.49 16.69
N SER A 12 7.88 7.76 16.60
CA SER A 12 7.21 8.92 17.20
C SER A 12 5.73 8.95 16.81
N LYS A 13 4.86 8.82 17.83
CA LYS A 13 3.39 8.79 17.83
C LYS A 13 2.74 7.81 16.81
N PRO A 14 2.07 6.73 17.26
CA PRO A 14 1.25 5.91 16.36
C PRO A 14 0.15 6.77 15.73
N PHE A 15 -0.22 6.47 14.48
CA PHE A 15 -1.50 6.93 13.93
C PHE A 15 -2.59 6.73 14.98
N SER A 16 -3.28 7.80 15.36
CA SER A 16 -4.20 7.79 16.50
C SER A 16 -5.49 6.98 16.24
N SER A 17 -5.73 6.54 14.99
CA SER A 17 -6.89 5.71 14.64
C SER A 17 -6.50 4.45 13.86
N VAL A 18 -7.23 3.36 14.11
CA VAL A 18 -7.13 2.10 13.36
C VAL A 18 -7.40 2.33 11.87
N TYR A 19 -8.29 3.26 11.54
CA TYR A 19 -8.59 3.66 10.16
C TYR A 19 -7.38 4.22 9.42
N LEU A 20 -6.56 5.05 10.07
CA LEU A 20 -5.36 5.62 9.44
C LEU A 20 -4.25 4.58 9.27
N LYS A 21 -4.09 3.66 10.22
CA LYS A 21 -3.15 2.53 10.07
C LYS A 21 -3.54 1.66 8.88
N CYS A 22 -4.81 1.27 8.83
CA CYS A 22 -5.33 0.51 7.72
C CYS A 22 -5.13 1.27 6.42
N ALA A 23 -5.68 2.49 6.27
CA ALA A 23 -5.51 3.31 5.05
C ALA A 23 -4.05 3.39 4.58
N THR A 24 -3.11 3.54 5.52
CA THR A 24 -1.66 3.56 5.22
C THR A 24 -1.18 2.23 4.65
N CYS A 25 -1.51 1.11 5.30
CA CYS A 25 -1.16 -0.22 4.81
C CYS A 25 -1.70 -0.48 3.41
N LEU A 26 -2.97 -0.14 3.18
CA LEU A 26 -3.66 -0.40 1.91
C LEU A 26 -3.06 0.42 0.78
N THR A 27 -2.70 1.66 1.07
CA THR A 27 -2.02 2.56 0.13
C THR A 27 -0.69 1.96 -0.31
N ILE A 28 0.13 1.51 0.65
CA ILE A 28 1.42 0.89 0.36
C ILE A 28 1.24 -0.43 -0.39
N ALA A 29 0.32 -1.28 0.06
CA ALA A 29 0.02 -2.56 -0.58
C ALA A 29 -0.46 -2.39 -2.03
N SER A 30 -1.29 -1.39 -2.31
CA SER A 30 -1.74 -1.04 -3.67
C SER A 30 -0.57 -0.64 -4.57
N GLU A 31 0.32 0.23 -4.10
CA GLU A 31 1.48 0.64 -4.91
C GLU A 31 2.50 -0.50 -5.10
N ILE A 32 2.65 -1.38 -4.11
CA ILE A 32 3.44 -2.62 -4.25
C ILE A 32 2.80 -3.52 -5.31
N ASP A 33 1.48 -3.75 -5.27
CA ASP A 33 0.78 -4.58 -6.25
C ASP A 33 0.95 -4.04 -7.68
N LYS A 34 0.75 -2.72 -7.88
CA LYS A 34 1.03 -2.05 -9.17
C LYS A 34 2.47 -2.26 -9.62
N THR A 35 3.43 -2.12 -8.70
CA THR A 35 4.85 -2.30 -8.98
C THR A 35 5.15 -3.73 -9.42
N LEU A 36 4.58 -4.73 -8.74
CA LEU A 36 4.75 -6.15 -9.08
C LEU A 36 4.09 -6.48 -10.42
N ARG A 37 2.91 -5.95 -10.72
CA ARG A 37 2.24 -6.12 -12.02
C ARG A 37 3.08 -5.60 -13.19
N ASN A 38 3.86 -4.53 -12.97
CA ASN A 38 4.75 -3.97 -13.98
C ASN A 38 6.00 -4.82 -14.24
N VAL A 39 6.32 -5.79 -13.38
CA VAL A 39 7.43 -6.75 -13.58
C VAL A 39 6.90 -8.12 -14.00
N ARG A 40 5.63 -8.42 -13.70
CA ARG A 40 5.02 -9.71 -13.98
C ARG A 40 5.21 -10.07 -15.45
N PRO A 41 5.66 -11.30 -15.75
CA PRO A 41 5.70 -11.79 -17.12
C PRO A 41 4.31 -11.67 -17.77
N MET A 42 4.18 -10.84 -18.81
CA MET A 42 2.93 -10.61 -19.53
C MET A 42 2.43 -11.86 -20.27
N SER A 43 3.27 -12.88 -20.42
CA SER A 43 2.91 -14.14 -21.06
C SER A 43 3.73 -15.31 -20.56
N SER A 44 3.25 -16.53 -20.81
CA SER A 44 3.98 -17.79 -20.61
C SER A 44 5.26 -17.93 -21.44
N PHE A 45 5.57 -16.95 -22.30
CA PHE A 45 6.78 -16.90 -23.12
C PHE A 45 7.88 -16.01 -22.53
N ASP A 46 7.67 -15.43 -21.34
CA ASP A 46 8.73 -14.69 -20.68
C ASP A 46 9.83 -15.66 -20.21
N LYS A 47 10.94 -15.67 -20.96
CA LYS A 47 12.11 -16.52 -20.74
C LYS A 47 13.15 -15.86 -19.83
N ARG A 48 12.83 -14.76 -19.16
CA ARG A 48 13.79 -14.09 -18.27
C ARG A 48 14.20 -15.05 -17.14
N PRO A 49 15.50 -15.19 -16.86
CA PRO A 49 16.00 -15.95 -15.72
C PRO A 49 15.36 -15.46 -14.41
N PRO A 50 15.01 -16.36 -13.47
CA PRO A 50 14.42 -16.00 -12.18
C PRO A 50 15.24 -14.95 -11.40
N GLU A 51 16.57 -14.98 -11.53
CA GLU A 51 17.47 -14.04 -10.86
C GLU A 51 17.32 -12.61 -11.41
N ILE A 52 17.08 -12.47 -12.71
CA ILE A 52 16.85 -11.16 -13.34
C ILE A 52 15.51 -10.59 -12.87
N VAL A 53 14.46 -11.42 -12.86
CA VAL A 53 13.12 -11.03 -12.38
C VAL A 53 13.18 -10.63 -10.91
N HIS A 54 13.92 -11.39 -10.09
CA HIS A 54 14.12 -11.08 -8.68
C HIS A 54 14.82 -9.74 -8.48
N SER A 55 15.95 -9.53 -9.16
CA SER A 55 16.69 -8.27 -9.09
C SER A 55 15.81 -7.07 -9.49
N GLU A 56 15.05 -7.19 -10.58
CA GLU A 56 14.16 -6.12 -11.04
C GLU A 56 13.05 -5.80 -10.02
N ILE A 57 12.44 -6.80 -9.40
CA ILE A 57 11.44 -6.61 -8.35
C ILE A 57 12.05 -5.89 -7.15
N VAL A 58 13.20 -6.36 -6.66
CA VAL A 58 13.88 -5.73 -5.52
C VAL A 58 14.23 -4.28 -5.84
N THR A 59 14.78 -4.00 -7.02
CA THR A 59 15.10 -2.64 -7.44
C THR A 59 13.86 -1.74 -7.50
N LYS A 60 12.76 -2.21 -8.10
CA LYS A 60 11.54 -1.40 -8.21
C LYS A 60 10.85 -1.19 -6.87
N LEU A 61 10.83 -2.19 -5.99
CA LEU A 61 10.29 -2.04 -4.64
C LEU A 61 11.14 -1.06 -3.80
N ASN A 62 12.47 -1.15 -3.89
CA ASN A 62 13.35 -0.17 -3.24
C ASN A 62 13.09 1.24 -3.76
N SER A 63 13.03 1.44 -5.08
CA SER A 63 12.72 2.75 -5.69
C SER A 63 11.34 3.27 -5.28
N LEU A 64 10.31 2.41 -5.22
CA LEU A 64 9.00 2.78 -4.67
C LEU A 64 9.13 3.30 -3.23
N CYS A 65 9.85 2.59 -2.36
CA CYS A 65 9.98 2.97 -0.95
C CYS A 65 10.95 4.14 -0.68
N THR A 66 11.82 4.53 -1.63
CA THR A 66 12.73 5.67 -1.48
C THR A 66 12.25 6.93 -2.19
N GLU A 67 11.65 6.78 -3.36
CA GLU A 67 11.32 7.87 -4.29
C GLU A 67 9.82 7.99 -4.56
N GLY A 68 9.04 6.95 -4.28
CA GLY A 68 7.59 6.92 -4.48
C GLY A 68 6.79 7.81 -3.52
N PHE A 69 5.46 7.70 -3.60
CA PHE A 69 4.49 8.39 -2.75
C PHE A 69 4.51 9.92 -2.80
N ASN A 70 5.09 10.51 -3.85
CA ASN A 70 5.11 11.96 -4.01
C ASN A 70 3.68 12.50 -4.14
N ARG A 71 3.39 13.58 -3.40
CA ARG A 71 2.09 14.27 -3.38
C ARG A 71 0.94 13.44 -2.81
N PHE A 72 1.25 12.38 -2.07
CA PHE A 72 0.23 11.67 -1.30
C PHE A 72 -0.15 12.52 -0.10
N ASP A 73 -1.44 12.60 0.16
CA ASP A 73 -2.00 13.27 1.32
C ASP A 73 -3.23 12.53 1.82
N LEU A 74 -3.76 12.98 2.96
CA LEU A 74 -5.02 12.49 3.48
C LEU A 74 -6.16 13.10 2.67
N ARG A 75 -7.04 12.26 2.14
CA ARG A 75 -8.13 12.67 1.27
C ARG A 75 -9.45 12.08 1.72
N ARG A 76 -10.53 12.85 1.53
CA ARG A 76 -11.89 12.38 1.69
C ARG A 76 -12.47 12.08 0.33
N TYR A 77 -13.00 10.87 0.18
CA TYR A 77 -13.77 10.43 -0.98
C TYR A 77 -15.09 9.86 -0.47
N ASN A 78 -16.20 10.52 -0.78
CA ASN A 78 -17.50 10.26 -0.13
C ASN A 78 -17.34 10.28 1.41
N ASP A 79 -17.75 9.21 2.09
CA ASP A 79 -17.65 9.06 3.55
C ASP A 79 -16.33 8.41 4.01
N TYR A 80 -15.39 8.16 3.08
CA TYR A 80 -14.15 7.45 3.36
C TYR A 80 -12.95 8.38 3.43
N ILE A 81 -12.05 8.04 4.35
CA ILE A 81 -10.73 8.69 4.49
C ILE A 81 -9.68 7.75 3.92
N VAL A 82 -8.92 8.25 2.96
CA VAL A 82 -7.92 7.49 2.21
C VAL A 82 -6.61 8.28 2.16
N ILE A 83 -5.50 7.59 1.90
CA ILE A 83 -4.23 8.25 1.61
C ILE A 83 -3.93 7.98 0.14
N SER A 84 -3.81 9.03 -0.66
CA SER A 84 -3.62 8.88 -2.10
C SER A 84 -3.00 10.14 -2.70
N ASN A 85 -2.51 10.03 -3.92
CA ASN A 85 -2.29 11.20 -4.76
C ASN A 85 -3.63 11.87 -5.10
N LYS A 86 -3.59 13.05 -5.72
CA LYS A 86 -4.79 13.81 -6.07
C LYS A 86 -5.75 12.99 -6.96
N LEU A 87 -6.84 12.48 -6.39
CA LEU A 87 -7.94 11.83 -7.12
C LEU A 87 -8.99 12.87 -7.54
N ALA A 88 -9.58 12.70 -8.72
CA ALA A 88 -10.45 13.69 -9.37
C ALA A 88 -11.77 14.00 -8.61
N CYS A 89 -12.14 13.18 -7.62
CA CYS A 89 -13.36 13.33 -6.82
C CYS A 89 -13.08 13.28 -5.31
N SER A 90 -11.93 13.79 -4.89
CA SER A 90 -11.52 13.75 -3.49
C SER A 90 -11.03 15.09 -2.99
N ASP A 91 -11.36 15.41 -1.75
CA ASP A 91 -10.95 16.63 -1.09
C ASP A 91 -9.78 16.36 -0.16
N HIS A 92 -8.85 17.31 -0.10
CA HIS A 92 -7.78 17.25 0.90
C HIS A 92 -8.37 17.37 2.31
N VAL A 93 -7.93 16.50 3.22
CA VAL A 93 -8.30 16.53 4.63
C VAL A 93 -7.12 17.05 5.42
N ARG A 94 -7.27 18.26 5.96
CA ARG A 94 -6.23 18.90 6.77
C ARG A 94 -5.92 18.05 8.00
N SER A 95 -4.63 17.84 8.25
CA SER A 95 -4.14 17.03 9.37
C SER A 95 -2.84 17.57 9.94
N GLU A 96 -2.46 17.14 11.15
CA GLU A 96 -1.15 17.44 11.71
C GLU A 96 0.02 16.84 10.89
N MET A 97 -0.28 15.91 9.98
CA MET A 97 0.71 15.23 9.14
C MET A 97 0.82 15.79 7.72
N ASP A 98 0.15 16.91 7.43
CA ASP A 98 0.25 17.54 6.11
C ASP A 98 1.72 17.83 5.76
N ASN A 99 2.10 17.58 4.51
CA ASN A 99 3.48 17.64 4.00
C ASN A 99 4.45 16.57 4.55
N THR A 100 4.05 15.72 5.49
CA THR A 100 4.89 14.63 6.04
C THR A 100 4.50 13.24 5.54
N TRP A 101 3.33 13.11 4.90
CA TRP A 101 2.80 11.85 4.35
C TRP A 101 3.79 11.10 3.46
N THR A 102 4.47 11.78 2.54
CA THR A 102 5.49 11.18 1.68
C THR A 102 6.56 10.44 2.49
N ASN A 103 7.14 11.12 3.49
CA ASN A 103 8.18 10.53 4.32
C ASN A 103 7.64 9.37 5.17
N LYS A 104 6.41 9.51 5.68
CA LYS A 104 5.79 8.47 6.51
C LYS A 104 5.48 7.21 5.71
N LEU A 105 4.95 7.36 4.50
CA LEU A 105 4.67 6.23 3.61
C LEU A 105 5.95 5.51 3.20
N ARG A 106 7.02 6.26 2.89
CA ARG A 106 8.34 5.69 2.61
C ARG A 106 8.92 4.92 3.79
N GLU A 107 8.86 5.47 5.00
CA GLU A 107 9.30 4.80 6.23
C GLU A 107 8.61 3.43 6.39
N ILE A 108 7.28 3.41 6.26
CA ILE A 108 6.49 2.19 6.44
C ILE A 108 6.66 1.24 5.25
N CYS A 109 6.80 1.74 4.03
CA CYS A 109 7.10 0.94 2.85
C CYS A 109 8.43 0.19 3.03
N ASN A 110 9.48 0.88 3.49
CA ASN A 110 10.77 0.26 3.79
C ASN A 110 10.65 -0.83 4.86
N LEU A 111 9.85 -0.57 5.90
CA LEU A 111 9.53 -1.58 6.90
C LEU A 111 8.85 -2.78 6.23
N TYR A 112 7.85 -2.56 5.38
CA TYR A 112 7.09 -3.63 4.76
C TYR A 112 7.96 -4.52 3.88
N ILE A 113 8.75 -3.92 2.98
CA ILE A 113 9.61 -4.70 2.07
C ILE A 113 10.72 -5.45 2.81
N SER A 114 11.14 -4.97 4.00
CA SER A 114 12.12 -5.68 4.84
C SER A 114 11.58 -6.97 5.47
N TYR A 115 10.25 -7.06 5.65
CA TYR A 115 9.57 -8.27 6.14
C TYR A 115 8.99 -9.12 5.02
N MET A 116 8.89 -8.59 3.80
CA MET A 116 8.42 -9.35 2.65
C MET A 116 9.49 -10.34 2.20
N ASN A 117 9.14 -11.62 2.15
CA ASN A 117 9.94 -12.62 1.47
C ASN A 117 9.70 -12.50 -0.05
N VAL A 118 10.55 -11.72 -0.73
CA VAL A 118 10.47 -11.45 -2.17
C VAL A 118 10.52 -12.74 -3.01
N GLU A 119 11.29 -13.74 -2.59
CA GLU A 119 11.37 -15.03 -3.27
C GLU A 119 10.00 -15.74 -3.27
N ASN A 120 9.31 -15.73 -2.12
CA ASN A 120 7.97 -16.29 -2.01
C ASN A 120 6.94 -15.50 -2.83
N ILE A 121 7.08 -14.18 -2.91
CA ILE A 121 6.21 -13.35 -3.78
C ILE A 121 6.38 -13.80 -5.23
N ILE A 122 7.61 -13.91 -5.72
CA ILE A 122 7.93 -14.29 -7.11
C ILE A 122 7.38 -15.67 -7.46
N ALA A 123 7.57 -16.65 -6.57
CA ALA A 123 7.08 -18.00 -6.77
C ALA A 123 5.55 -18.06 -6.95
N ASN A 124 4.82 -17.10 -6.39
CA ASN A 124 3.36 -17.06 -6.41
C ASN A 124 2.76 -15.98 -7.34
N LEU A 125 3.58 -15.13 -7.95
CA LEU A 125 3.15 -14.17 -8.99
C LEU A 125 2.38 -14.82 -10.17
N PRO A 126 2.65 -16.09 -10.59
CA PRO A 126 1.94 -16.67 -11.73
C PRO A 126 0.53 -17.16 -11.41
N THR A 127 0.21 -17.56 -10.17
CA THR A 127 -0.89 -18.51 -9.88
C THR A 127 -2.15 -17.93 -9.28
N SER A 128 -2.16 -16.69 -8.80
CA SER A 128 -3.43 -16.00 -8.51
C SER A 128 -3.22 -14.49 -8.44
N PHE A 129 -4.30 -13.73 -8.53
CA PHE A 129 -4.35 -12.40 -7.95
C PHE A 129 -4.12 -12.56 -6.45
N MET A 130 -2.87 -12.73 -6.02
CA MET A 130 -2.55 -12.63 -4.61
C MET A 130 -2.85 -11.18 -4.26
N ASP A 131 -3.97 -10.97 -3.58
CA ASP A 131 -4.34 -9.66 -3.09
C ASP A 131 -3.30 -9.26 -2.04
N ILE A 132 -2.23 -8.60 -2.49
CA ILE A 132 -1.12 -8.12 -1.66
C ILE A 132 -1.66 -7.36 -0.45
N SER A 133 -2.78 -6.68 -0.62
CA SER A 133 -3.41 -5.96 0.47
C SER A 133 -4.05 -6.87 1.52
N THR A 134 -4.65 -7.99 1.11
CA THR A 134 -5.10 -9.03 2.05
C THR A 134 -3.90 -9.68 2.75
N THR A 135 -2.83 -10.01 2.02
CA THR A 135 -1.62 -10.62 2.59
C THR A 135 -0.91 -9.70 3.59
N LEU A 136 -0.89 -8.39 3.34
CA LEU A 136 -0.18 -7.44 4.19
C LEU A 136 -1.06 -6.90 5.32
N CYS A 137 -2.29 -6.51 5.02
CA CYS A 137 -3.06 -5.61 5.87
C CYS A 137 -4.19 -6.27 6.66
N SER A 138 -4.73 -7.39 6.17
CA SER A 138 -5.88 -8.06 6.81
C SER A 138 -5.56 -8.58 8.23
N THR A 139 -6.58 -9.01 8.96
CA THR A 139 -6.44 -9.65 10.28
C THR A 139 -5.45 -10.83 10.29
N GLY A 140 -5.41 -11.61 9.20
CA GLY A 140 -4.46 -12.71 9.02
C GLY A 140 -3.14 -12.29 8.36
N GLY A 141 -3.01 -11.03 7.98
CA GLY A 141 -1.87 -10.51 7.24
C GLY A 141 -0.62 -10.28 8.11
N VAL A 142 0.46 -9.89 7.45
CA VAL A 142 1.78 -9.66 8.07
C VAL A 142 1.73 -8.50 9.08
N PHE A 143 1.09 -7.39 8.71
CA PHE A 143 1.07 -6.17 9.53
C PHE A 143 -0.21 -6.00 10.34
N ARG A 144 -1.32 -6.59 9.89
CA ARG A 144 -2.62 -6.59 10.60
C ARG A 144 -3.16 -5.19 10.90
N ASP A 145 -2.76 -4.20 10.10
CA ASP A 145 -3.15 -2.81 10.29
C ASP A 145 -4.66 -2.57 10.07
N CYS A 146 -5.38 -3.54 9.48
CA CYS A 146 -6.83 -3.52 9.26
C CYS A 146 -7.63 -4.48 10.16
N ILE A 147 -7.04 -5.02 11.25
CA ILE A 147 -7.64 -6.10 12.07
C ILE A 147 -9.07 -5.86 12.60
N ASN A 148 -9.51 -4.60 12.67
CA ASN A 148 -10.85 -4.22 13.15
C ASN A 148 -11.68 -3.46 12.10
N ILE A 149 -11.39 -3.65 10.81
CA ILE A 149 -12.14 -3.03 9.71
C ILE A 149 -12.79 -4.13 8.88
N ASP A 150 -14.07 -3.98 8.56
CA ASP A 150 -14.83 -4.93 7.74
C ASP A 150 -14.26 -5.01 6.30
N ASP A 151 -13.86 -6.22 5.88
CA ASP A 151 -13.27 -6.54 4.58
C ASP A 151 -14.15 -6.07 3.39
N ASN A 152 -15.48 -6.03 3.55
CA ASN A 152 -16.41 -5.62 2.48
C ASN A 152 -16.41 -4.11 2.24
N ASN A 153 -16.23 -3.30 3.28
CA ASN A 153 -16.10 -1.86 3.13
C ASN A 153 -14.76 -1.49 2.48
N TYR A 154 -13.73 -2.28 2.78
CA TYR A 154 -12.38 -2.06 2.29
C TYR A 154 -12.21 -2.33 0.78
N LYS A 155 -12.70 -3.47 0.29
CA LYS A 155 -12.65 -3.79 -1.16
C LYS A 155 -13.39 -2.78 -2.02
N LYS A 156 -14.49 -2.22 -1.49
CA LYS A 156 -15.22 -1.13 -2.14
C LYS A 156 -14.37 0.14 -2.25
N VAL A 157 -13.72 0.57 -1.17
CA VAL A 157 -12.83 1.75 -1.19
C VAL A 157 -11.69 1.59 -2.18
N LEU A 158 -11.01 0.44 -2.20
CA LEU A 158 -9.96 0.20 -3.20
C LEU A 158 -10.49 0.20 -4.64
N THR A 159 -11.65 -0.42 -4.87
CA THR A 159 -12.26 -0.49 -6.20
C THR A 159 -12.62 0.91 -6.69
N GLU A 160 -13.18 1.75 -5.82
CA GLU A 160 -13.50 3.15 -6.15
C GLU A 160 -12.23 3.98 -6.41
N ILE A 161 -11.18 3.86 -5.59
CA ILE A 161 -9.90 4.54 -5.80
C ILE A 161 -9.29 4.15 -7.16
N ASN A 162 -9.28 2.87 -7.49
CA ASN A 162 -8.69 2.36 -8.73
C ASN A 162 -9.52 2.69 -9.99
N ASN A 163 -10.83 2.94 -9.83
CA ASN A 163 -11.73 3.27 -10.95
C ASN A 163 -11.91 4.78 -11.20
N CYS A 164 -11.39 5.64 -10.32
CA CYS A 164 -11.54 7.10 -10.39
C CYS A 164 -10.64 7.78 -11.46
N GLU A 165 -10.60 7.26 -12.68
CA GLU A 165 -9.83 7.88 -13.79
C GLU A 165 -10.58 9.02 -14.48
N ASN A 166 -11.92 9.08 -14.38
CA ASN A 166 -12.74 10.18 -14.89
C ASN A 166 -13.92 10.42 -13.93
N CYS A 167 -14.29 11.69 -13.69
CA CYS A 167 -15.38 12.08 -12.79
C CYS A 167 -16.79 11.65 -13.27
N SER A 168 -17.00 10.34 -13.43
CA SER A 168 -18.29 9.71 -13.69
C SER A 168 -18.62 8.66 -12.62
N CYS A 169 -18.06 8.77 -11.41
CA CYS A 169 -18.48 8.00 -10.23
C CYS A 169 -19.83 8.49 -9.68
N ARG A 170 -20.80 8.76 -10.56
CA ARG A 170 -22.24 8.76 -10.23
C ARG A 170 -22.78 7.37 -10.54
N GLY A 171 -22.40 6.38 -9.73
CA GLY A 171 -23.10 5.11 -9.64
C GLY A 171 -24.14 5.20 -8.52
N ASN A 172 -25.40 4.94 -8.87
CA ASN A 172 -26.59 5.12 -8.03
C ASN A 172 -26.50 4.62 -6.57
N LEU A 173 -26.94 5.49 -5.65
CA LEU A 173 -27.77 5.26 -4.46
C LEU A 173 -27.72 3.88 -3.76
N VAL A 174 -27.22 3.87 -2.52
CA VAL A 174 -28.05 3.55 -1.32
C VAL A 174 -27.58 4.44 -0.17
N ARG A 175 -28.42 5.39 0.25
CA ARG A 175 -28.31 6.06 1.55
C ARG A 175 -28.73 5.09 2.65
N TRP A 176 -27.95 4.98 3.71
CA TRP A 176 -28.40 4.49 5.01
C TRP A 176 -28.59 5.69 5.93
#